data_AF-A0A2P5DIQ7-F1
#
_entry.id   AF-A0A2P5DIQ7-F1
#
_cell.length_a   1.000
_cell.length_b   1.000
_cell.length_c   1.000
_cell.angle_alpha   90.00
_cell.angle_beta   90.00
_cell.angle_gamma   90.00
#
_symmetry.space_group_name_H-M   'P 1'
#
loop_
_entity.id
_entity.type
_entity.pdbx_description
1 polymer ?
#
loop_
_entity_poly.entity_id
_entity_poly.type
_entity_poly.pdbx_seq_one_letter_code
_entity_poly.pdbx_strand_id
1 'polypeptide(L)'
;MKPVKLYRPTLDGFLHTVAIRRNWLEESLFGTCSSSQSRFMTTSKRVQDRSKTKRVHDLEIATEKWKIASKVLFLMEILKKEPEMIIPVRSLEQYRRQINLPKPHKISDFVRKSPKLFELYKDRRGFLWCGMTKTAEDLVEEEERLVKEHEDKAAEYVTRFLMMSVDKRIALDKISHFRRDFGLPVDFRTEWVHMYPQNFKLVKNGEGNQYLELADWNPAWAITELEKKVMGINGVTDQTPGLLSLPFPLKFPPNYKKVYRHGGKIEHFQKRSYLSPYADARGLRAGSLEFDKRAVAVMHELLSFTVEKRLITTDHLTHFRRELVMPQKLMRLLLKHCGIFYVSERGKRFSVFLTEAYEGSELKEKGPWVLWKEKVQSLTGYRGKKKRFECFSDASDMEEDDGLVESDSEIESISLELEEEESASGLEDGLSTDDAEMEIGEVRSAYKEDV
;
A
#
# COMPACT_ATOMS: atom_id res chain seq x y z
N MET A 1 49.97 -41.99 -33.05
CA MET A 1 50.72 -43.24 -32.80
C MET A 1 52.04 -43.24 -33.56
N LYS A 2 53.19 -43.22 -32.86
CA LYS A 2 54.51 -43.78 -33.24
C LYS A 2 55.50 -43.51 -32.09
N PRO A 3 56.14 -44.50 -31.46
CA PRO A 3 56.86 -44.27 -30.18
C PRO A 3 58.34 -44.73 -30.16
N VAL A 4 59.00 -44.49 -29.01
CA VAL A 4 60.24 -45.11 -28.50
C VAL A 4 61.59 -44.74 -29.17
N LYS A 5 62.51 -44.14 -28.38
CA LYS A 5 63.79 -44.74 -27.89
C LYS A 5 64.31 -43.94 -26.67
N LEU A 6 64.55 -44.56 -25.50
CA LEU A 6 65.76 -45.27 -25.00
C LEU A 6 66.96 -44.30 -24.74
N TYR A 7 67.75 -44.34 -23.65
CA TYR A 7 68.05 -45.44 -22.70
C TYR A 7 68.44 -45.00 -21.24
N ARG A 8 68.93 -45.96 -20.43
CA ARG A 8 69.35 -45.96 -18.98
C ARG A 8 70.84 -45.51 -18.77
N PRO A 9 71.51 -45.51 -17.57
CA PRO A 9 71.26 -46.24 -16.29
C PRO A 9 71.55 -45.49 -14.94
N THR A 10 72.06 -46.21 -13.91
CA THR A 10 71.83 -46.07 -12.44
C THR A 10 73.11 -46.22 -11.57
N LEU A 11 72.96 -46.22 -10.22
CA LEU A 11 73.95 -46.53 -9.13
C LEU A 11 74.80 -45.30 -8.68
N ASP A 12 75.24 -45.10 -7.43
CA ASP A 12 75.16 -45.82 -6.11
C ASP A 12 74.97 -44.74 -4.98
N GLY A 13 74.93 -44.96 -3.64
CA GLY A 13 75.25 -46.10 -2.76
C GLY A 13 74.87 -45.84 -1.27
N PHE A 14 75.54 -46.48 -0.30
CA PHE A 14 75.05 -46.67 1.09
C PHE A 14 75.54 -45.70 2.19
N LEU A 15 74.67 -45.52 3.21
CA LEU A 15 74.85 -45.29 4.67
C LEU A 15 76.13 -44.64 5.25
N HIS A 16 75.95 -43.68 6.18
CA HIS A 16 76.43 -43.87 7.56
C HIS A 16 75.67 -43.03 8.64
N THR A 17 75.86 -43.37 9.91
CA THR A 17 75.02 -42.98 11.08
C THR A 17 75.78 -42.17 12.14
N VAL A 18 75.06 -41.36 12.96
CA VAL A 18 75.29 -40.94 14.39
C VAL A 18 74.40 -39.69 14.66
N ALA A 19 73.32 -39.72 15.45
CA ALA A 19 73.20 -39.81 16.93
C ALA A 19 73.74 -38.56 17.67
N ILE A 20 72.92 -37.76 18.35
CA ILE A 20 72.55 -37.85 19.79
C ILE A 20 71.43 -36.78 20.03
N ARG A 21 70.21 -37.13 20.48
CA ARG A 21 69.68 -37.14 21.88
C ARG A 21 69.83 -35.77 22.61
N ARG A 22 68.84 -35.23 23.36
CA ARG A 22 67.57 -35.79 23.91
C ARG A 22 66.66 -34.70 24.54
N ASN A 23 65.35 -34.98 24.63
CA ASN A 23 64.40 -34.62 25.73
C ASN A 23 64.06 -33.13 25.99
N TRP A 24 62.93 -32.74 26.61
CA TRP A 24 61.59 -33.32 26.93
C TRP A 24 60.64 -32.09 26.95
N LEU A 25 59.34 -32.12 26.63
CA LEU A 25 58.22 -32.75 27.38
C LEU A 25 56.94 -32.78 26.51
N GLU A 26 56.02 -33.70 26.80
CA GLU A 26 54.60 -33.69 26.37
C GLU A 26 53.78 -32.80 27.35
N GLU A 27 52.51 -32.38 27.19
CA GLU A 27 51.43 -32.49 26.18
C GLU A 27 50.60 -31.14 26.27
N SER A 28 49.35 -30.88 25.83
CA SER A 28 48.27 -31.71 25.28
C SER A 28 47.29 -31.01 24.33
N LEU A 29 46.53 -31.83 23.58
CA LEU A 29 45.11 -31.74 23.15
C LEU A 29 44.45 -30.44 22.59
N PHE A 30 43.32 -30.69 21.88
CA PHE A 30 42.22 -29.79 21.47
C PHE A 30 42.41 -28.76 20.33
N GLY A 31 41.94 -29.17 19.14
CA GLY A 31 40.84 -28.45 18.49
C GLY A 31 41.19 -27.31 17.52
N THR A 32 41.34 -27.64 16.24
CA THR A 32 41.34 -26.66 15.14
C THR A 32 39.95 -26.05 14.95
N CYS A 33 39.65 -24.99 15.73
CA CYS A 33 38.40 -24.25 15.59
C CYS A 33 38.40 -23.45 14.27
N SER A 34 37.81 -24.03 13.22
CA SER A 34 37.51 -23.32 11.98
C SER A 34 36.60 -22.13 12.29
N SER A 35 37.12 -20.91 12.10
CA SER A 35 36.38 -19.66 12.32
C SER A 35 35.40 -19.41 11.18
N SER A 36 34.40 -20.28 11.08
CA SER A 36 33.24 -20.16 10.19
C SER A 36 32.58 -18.80 10.35
N GLN A 37 32.94 -17.85 9.48
CA GLN A 37 32.32 -16.54 9.42
C GLN A 37 30.89 -16.70 8.92
N SER A 38 29.98 -16.97 9.86
CA SER A 38 28.55 -16.95 9.64
C SER A 38 28.15 -15.53 9.24
N ARG A 39 28.13 -15.29 7.92
CA ARG A 39 27.45 -14.14 7.33
C ARG A 39 25.99 -14.22 7.77
N PHE A 40 25.65 -13.52 8.85
CA PHE A 40 24.29 -13.42 9.35
C PHE A 40 23.39 -12.93 8.22
N MET A 41 22.68 -13.86 7.57
CA MET A 41 21.72 -13.52 6.53
C MET A 41 20.71 -12.57 7.15
N THR A 42 20.69 -11.33 6.66
CA THR A 42 19.79 -10.31 7.21
C THR A 42 18.35 -10.72 6.91
N THR A 43 17.72 -11.41 7.87
CA THR A 43 16.38 -11.98 7.69
C THR A 43 15.46 -10.88 7.19
N SER A 44 14.84 -11.10 6.02
CA SER A 44 14.10 -10.04 5.33
C SER A 44 12.73 -9.85 5.99
N LYS A 45 12.76 -9.29 7.21
CA LYS A 45 11.61 -8.96 8.06
C LYS A 45 10.47 -8.44 7.20
N ARG A 46 9.30 -9.09 7.31
CA ARG A 46 8.12 -8.84 6.46
C ARG A 46 7.66 -7.39 6.65
N VAL A 47 6.78 -6.91 5.76
CA VAL A 47 6.14 -5.59 5.90
C VAL A 47 5.53 -5.46 7.31
N GLN A 48 4.84 -6.54 7.73
CA GLN A 48 4.23 -6.78 9.04
C GLN A 48 5.17 -6.68 10.25
N ASP A 49 6.46 -6.95 10.10
CA ASP A 49 7.42 -6.83 11.22
C ASP A 49 7.96 -5.40 11.37
N ARG A 50 7.88 -4.63 10.29
CA ARG A 50 8.38 -3.25 10.20
C ARG A 50 7.30 -2.24 10.59
N SER A 51 6.02 -2.60 10.44
CA SER A 51 4.82 -1.84 10.79
C SER A 51 4.49 -1.86 12.29
N LYS A 52 4.71 -2.99 12.99
CA LYS A 52 4.34 -3.22 14.41
C LYS A 52 4.67 -2.02 15.31
N THR A 53 5.88 -1.47 15.20
CA THR A 53 6.35 -0.31 16.01
C THR A 53 5.94 1.08 15.47
N LYS A 54 4.94 1.16 14.58
CA LYS A 54 4.54 2.38 13.84
C LYS A 54 3.01 2.55 13.72
N ARG A 55 2.24 1.78 14.47
CA ARG A 55 0.76 1.81 14.43
C ARG A 55 0.21 3.16 14.90
N VAL A 56 -0.85 3.63 14.22
CA VAL A 56 -1.60 4.85 14.57
C VAL A 56 -3.05 4.42 14.81
N HIS A 57 -3.45 4.36 16.08
CA HIS A 57 -4.76 3.85 16.51
C HIS A 57 -5.93 4.49 15.74
N ASP A 58 -5.88 5.81 15.58
CA ASP A 58 -6.98 6.57 14.98
C ASP A 58 -7.13 6.33 13.46
N LEU A 59 -6.03 6.07 12.77
CA LEU A 59 -6.03 5.68 11.36
C LEU A 59 -6.40 4.19 11.17
N GLU A 60 -6.18 3.34 12.18
CA GLU A 60 -6.79 2.00 12.22
C GLU A 60 -8.31 2.10 12.41
N ILE A 61 -8.83 3.02 13.24
CA ILE A 61 -10.26 3.33 13.33
C ILE A 61 -10.80 3.83 11.98
N ALA A 62 -10.11 4.78 11.33
CA ALA A 62 -10.47 5.25 9.99
C ALA A 62 -10.50 4.10 8.96
N THR A 63 -9.55 3.15 9.05
CA THR A 63 -9.53 1.95 8.20
C THR A 63 -10.77 1.07 8.42
N GLU A 64 -11.18 0.82 9.68
CA GLU A 64 -12.39 0.01 9.96
C GLU A 64 -13.69 0.75 9.58
N LYS A 65 -13.81 2.06 9.88
CA LYS A 65 -14.88 2.95 9.40
C LYS A 65 -15.07 2.80 7.88
N TRP A 66 -13.98 2.98 7.11
CA TRP A 66 -13.98 2.90 5.65
C TRP A 66 -14.41 1.54 5.10
N LYS A 67 -13.98 0.41 5.70
CA LYS A 67 -14.41 -0.93 5.26
C LYS A 67 -15.91 -1.12 5.35
N ILE A 68 -16.52 -0.60 6.42
CA ILE A 68 -17.96 -0.74 6.66
C ILE A 68 -18.73 0.08 5.62
N ALA A 69 -18.35 1.35 5.43
CA ALA A 69 -18.92 2.21 4.38
C ALA A 69 -18.77 1.59 2.99
N SER A 70 -17.57 1.08 2.63
CA SER A 70 -17.32 0.47 1.32
C SER A 70 -18.23 -0.71 0.98
N LYS A 71 -18.63 -1.50 2.00
CA LYS A 71 -19.58 -2.61 1.84
C LYS A 71 -21.01 -2.13 1.64
N VAL A 72 -21.42 -1.11 2.40
CA VAL A 72 -22.74 -0.47 2.27
C VAL A 72 -22.88 0.19 0.89
N LEU A 73 -21.89 0.99 0.49
CA LEU A 73 -21.81 1.63 -0.84
C LEU A 73 -21.74 0.60 -1.99
N PHE A 74 -21.16 -0.58 -1.77
CA PHE A 74 -21.18 -1.65 -2.77
C PHE A 74 -22.54 -2.36 -2.85
N LEU A 75 -23.26 -2.49 -1.73
CA LEU A 75 -24.65 -2.97 -1.75
C LEU A 75 -25.61 -1.97 -2.41
N MET A 76 -25.44 -0.66 -2.15
CA MET A 76 -26.19 0.41 -2.83
C MET A 76 -25.93 0.39 -4.36
N GLU A 77 -24.67 0.25 -4.79
CA GLU A 77 -24.33 0.16 -6.23
C GLU A 77 -24.89 -1.12 -6.91
N ILE A 78 -25.22 -2.18 -6.15
CA ILE A 78 -25.94 -3.35 -6.67
C ILE A 78 -27.43 -3.04 -6.79
N LEU A 79 -28.07 -2.61 -5.70
CA LEU A 79 -29.51 -2.34 -5.66
C LEU A 79 -29.92 -1.32 -6.72
N LYS A 80 -29.11 -0.27 -6.91
CA LYS A 80 -29.30 0.76 -7.96
C LYS A 80 -29.41 0.22 -9.39
N LYS A 81 -28.91 -1.00 -9.67
CA LYS A 81 -28.92 -1.63 -11.00
C LYS A 81 -30.09 -2.59 -11.20
N GLU A 82 -30.85 -2.88 -10.14
CA GLU A 82 -32.02 -3.75 -10.17
C GLU A 82 -33.30 -2.90 -10.31
N PRO A 83 -34.36 -3.38 -10.99
CA PRO A 83 -35.64 -2.68 -11.05
C PRO A 83 -36.23 -2.53 -9.63
N GLU A 84 -36.91 -1.41 -9.40
CA GLU A 84 -37.49 -1.03 -8.10
C GLU A 84 -36.47 -0.97 -6.93
N MET A 85 -35.15 -0.99 -7.22
CA MET A 85 -34.06 -1.09 -6.25
C MET A 85 -34.20 -2.25 -5.24
N ILE A 86 -34.81 -3.36 -5.69
CA ILE A 86 -35.15 -4.54 -4.86
C ILE A 86 -34.53 -5.81 -5.45
N ILE A 87 -33.90 -6.63 -4.59
CA ILE A 87 -33.20 -7.86 -5.00
C ILE A 87 -33.47 -9.04 -4.04
N PRO A 88 -33.53 -10.30 -4.51
CA PRO A 88 -33.54 -11.45 -3.62
C PRO A 88 -32.24 -11.55 -2.82
N VAL A 89 -32.31 -11.82 -1.51
CA VAL A 89 -31.10 -12.00 -0.67
C VAL A 89 -30.27 -13.21 -1.12
N ARG A 90 -30.89 -14.17 -1.82
CA ARG A 90 -30.17 -15.27 -2.50
C ARG A 90 -29.24 -14.76 -3.61
N SER A 91 -29.68 -13.79 -4.41
CA SER A 91 -28.87 -13.19 -5.47
C SER A 91 -27.71 -12.36 -4.91
N LEU A 92 -27.87 -11.72 -3.74
CA LEU A 92 -26.77 -11.02 -3.08
C LEU A 92 -25.60 -11.94 -2.66
N GLU A 93 -25.85 -13.24 -2.43
CA GLU A 93 -24.81 -14.20 -2.05
C GLU A 93 -23.75 -14.38 -3.15
N GLN A 94 -24.08 -14.16 -4.43
CA GLN A 94 -23.10 -14.19 -5.53
C GLN A 94 -22.04 -13.08 -5.40
N TYR A 95 -22.42 -11.95 -4.78
CA TYR A 95 -21.56 -10.78 -4.57
C TYR A 95 -20.78 -10.82 -3.24
N ARG A 96 -20.88 -11.93 -2.48
CA ARG A 96 -20.27 -12.08 -1.15
C ARG A 96 -18.76 -11.89 -1.11
N ARG A 97 -18.05 -12.30 -2.18
CA ARG A 97 -16.59 -12.13 -2.30
C ARG A 97 -16.21 -10.66 -2.38
N GLN A 98 -16.98 -9.88 -3.13
CA GLN A 98 -16.82 -8.44 -3.37
C GLN A 98 -17.22 -7.62 -2.13
N ILE A 99 -18.32 -7.98 -1.45
CA ILE A 99 -18.70 -7.42 -0.13
C ILE A 99 -17.69 -7.86 0.97
N ASN A 100 -16.75 -8.75 0.66
CA ASN A 100 -15.71 -9.25 1.57
C ASN A 100 -16.30 -9.71 2.92
N LEU A 101 -17.42 -10.44 2.87
CA LEU A 101 -18.12 -11.04 4.01
C LEU A 101 -17.66 -12.50 4.18
N PRO A 102 -16.66 -12.79 5.03
CA PRO A 102 -16.25 -14.17 5.29
C PRO A 102 -17.40 -14.98 5.90
N LYS A 103 -17.36 -16.30 5.74
CA LYS A 103 -18.21 -17.20 6.55
C LYS A 103 -17.74 -17.11 8.03
N PRO A 104 -18.63 -17.24 9.03
CA PRO A 104 -20.05 -17.63 8.92
C PRO A 104 -21.05 -16.47 8.71
N HIS A 105 -20.64 -15.19 8.77
CA HIS A 105 -21.57 -14.04 8.79
C HIS A 105 -22.53 -13.99 7.59
N LYS A 106 -23.85 -14.01 7.79
CA LYS A 106 -24.83 -13.99 6.68
C LYS A 106 -25.04 -12.57 6.15
N ILE A 107 -25.35 -12.43 4.86
CA ILE A 107 -25.67 -11.13 4.26
C ILE A 107 -26.93 -10.52 4.90
N SER A 108 -27.94 -11.33 5.24
CA SER A 108 -29.10 -10.90 6.02
C SER A 108 -28.71 -10.15 7.30
N ASP A 109 -27.65 -10.60 7.97
CA ASP A 109 -27.25 -10.11 9.28
C ASP A 109 -26.27 -8.92 9.18
N PHE A 110 -25.82 -8.61 7.95
CA PHE A 110 -25.19 -7.36 7.56
C PHE A 110 -26.26 -6.32 7.23
N VAL A 111 -27.26 -6.66 6.41
CA VAL A 111 -28.36 -5.78 6.01
C VAL A 111 -29.16 -5.31 7.23
N ARG A 112 -29.53 -6.23 8.15
CA ARG A 112 -30.22 -5.90 9.42
C ARG A 112 -29.51 -4.86 10.30
N LYS A 113 -28.22 -4.61 10.10
CA LYS A 113 -27.43 -3.64 10.88
C LYS A 113 -27.43 -2.23 10.28
N SER A 114 -28.04 -2.03 9.11
CA SER A 114 -28.26 -0.71 8.51
C SER A 114 -29.74 -0.50 8.13
N PRO A 115 -30.69 -0.63 9.08
CA PRO A 115 -32.13 -0.58 8.79
C PRO A 115 -32.63 0.79 8.32
N LYS A 116 -31.81 1.84 8.42
CA LYS A 116 -32.09 3.17 7.85
C LYS A 116 -31.80 3.26 6.35
N LEU A 117 -31.03 2.31 5.80
CA LEU A 117 -30.58 2.30 4.40
C LEU A 117 -31.16 1.13 3.59
N PHE A 118 -31.51 0.03 4.26
CA PHE A 118 -32.01 -1.18 3.62
C PHE A 118 -33.15 -1.79 4.43
N GLU A 119 -34.21 -2.20 3.73
CA GLU A 119 -35.33 -2.95 4.30
C GLU A 119 -35.31 -4.41 3.85
N LEU A 120 -35.83 -5.30 4.70
CA LEU A 120 -35.85 -6.75 4.47
C LEU A 120 -37.28 -7.29 4.50
N TYR A 121 -37.81 -7.57 3.32
CA TYR A 121 -39.18 -8.07 3.13
C TYR A 121 -39.21 -9.59 3.00
N LYS A 122 -40.34 -10.20 3.39
CA LYS A 122 -40.66 -11.59 3.02
C LYS A 122 -41.81 -11.60 2.03
N ASP A 123 -41.60 -12.25 0.90
CA ASP A 123 -42.68 -12.58 -0.04
C ASP A 123 -43.64 -13.62 0.60
N ARG A 124 -44.87 -13.71 0.05
CA ARG A 124 -45.90 -14.71 0.40
C ARG A 124 -45.37 -16.16 0.34
N ARG A 125 -44.35 -16.44 -0.49
CA ARG A 125 -43.68 -17.75 -0.61
C ARG A 125 -42.54 -17.94 0.40
N GLY A 126 -42.34 -17.01 1.34
CA GLY A 126 -41.31 -17.06 2.38
C GLY A 126 -39.90 -16.62 1.94
N PHE A 127 -39.71 -16.21 0.68
CA PHE A 127 -38.42 -15.73 0.19
C PHE A 127 -38.07 -14.36 0.78
N LEU A 128 -36.81 -14.19 1.18
CA LEU A 128 -36.28 -12.94 1.75
C LEU A 128 -35.72 -12.05 0.63
N TRP A 129 -36.23 -10.82 0.57
CA TRP A 129 -35.82 -9.76 -0.35
C TRP A 129 -35.15 -8.62 0.42
N CYS A 130 -34.29 -7.87 -0.26
CA CYS A 130 -33.64 -6.67 0.23
C CYS A 130 -34.02 -5.51 -0.70
N GLY A 131 -34.62 -4.46 -0.15
CA GLY A 131 -34.88 -3.20 -0.85
C GLY A 131 -34.02 -2.07 -0.31
N MET A 132 -33.89 -1.01 -1.09
CA MET A 132 -33.42 0.29 -0.59
C MET A 132 -34.52 0.96 0.24
N THR A 133 -34.16 1.85 1.17
CA THR A 133 -35.12 2.75 1.85
C THR A 133 -35.18 4.08 1.10
N LYS A 134 -36.25 4.86 1.27
CA LYS A 134 -36.31 6.25 0.74
C LYS A 134 -35.09 7.09 1.13
N THR A 135 -34.65 6.98 2.38
CA THR A 135 -33.45 7.68 2.88
C THR A 135 -32.16 7.27 2.14
N ALA A 136 -32.10 6.06 1.58
CA ALA A 136 -30.99 5.62 0.74
C ALA A 136 -31.20 5.92 -0.75
N GLU A 137 -32.44 5.99 -1.24
CA GLU A 137 -32.78 6.54 -2.56
C GLU A 137 -32.34 8.02 -2.63
N ASP A 138 -32.72 8.84 -1.64
CA ASP A 138 -32.29 10.24 -1.46
C ASP A 138 -30.75 10.39 -1.51
N LEU A 139 -30.02 9.43 -0.92
CA LEU A 139 -28.56 9.39 -0.88
C LEU A 139 -27.94 8.96 -2.23
N VAL A 140 -28.64 8.15 -3.02
CA VAL A 140 -28.20 7.76 -4.38
C VAL A 140 -28.37 8.92 -5.35
N GLU A 141 -29.46 9.69 -5.25
CA GLU A 141 -29.60 10.94 -6.02
C GLU A 141 -28.55 11.99 -5.61
N GLU A 142 -28.24 12.08 -4.31
CA GLU A 142 -27.17 12.93 -3.80
C GLU A 142 -25.79 12.48 -4.29
N GLU A 143 -25.54 11.16 -4.40
CA GLU A 143 -24.33 10.62 -5.04
C GLU A 143 -24.21 11.10 -6.49
N GLU A 144 -25.29 11.00 -7.29
CA GLU A 144 -25.28 11.40 -8.71
C GLU A 144 -25.01 12.90 -8.91
N ARG A 145 -25.66 13.76 -8.12
CA ARG A 145 -25.38 15.21 -8.16
C ARG A 145 -23.92 15.50 -7.80
N LEU A 146 -23.40 14.85 -6.76
CA LEU A 146 -22.02 15.02 -6.31
C LEU A 146 -20.98 14.42 -7.28
N VAL A 147 -21.33 13.41 -8.08
CA VAL A 147 -20.47 12.95 -9.20
C VAL A 147 -20.34 14.09 -10.19
N LYS A 148 -21.49 14.59 -10.67
CA LYS A 148 -21.56 15.59 -11.72
C LYS A 148 -20.89 16.92 -11.35
N GLU A 149 -21.06 17.38 -10.12
CA GLU A 149 -20.37 18.55 -9.57
C GLU A 149 -18.85 18.37 -9.42
N HIS A 150 -18.35 17.13 -9.51
CA HIS A 150 -16.93 16.79 -9.37
C HIS A 150 -16.27 16.30 -10.67
N GLU A 151 -17.01 16.16 -11.78
CA GLU A 151 -16.49 15.61 -13.05
C GLU A 151 -15.26 16.38 -13.55
N ASP A 152 -15.28 17.72 -13.54
CA ASP A 152 -14.14 18.54 -13.98
C ASP A 152 -12.90 18.38 -13.10
N LYS A 153 -13.08 18.20 -11.78
CA LYS A 153 -11.96 17.94 -10.84
C LYS A 153 -11.41 16.53 -11.00
N ALA A 154 -12.28 15.56 -11.29
CA ALA A 154 -11.86 14.23 -11.65
C ALA A 154 -11.10 14.22 -13.00
N ALA A 155 -11.48 15.08 -13.95
CA ALA A 155 -10.75 15.29 -15.20
C ALA A 155 -9.38 15.91 -14.96
N GLU A 156 -9.28 16.94 -14.11
CA GLU A 156 -7.98 17.51 -13.67
C GLU A 156 -7.08 16.42 -13.06
N TYR A 157 -7.60 15.65 -12.09
CA TYR A 157 -6.83 14.62 -11.39
C TYR A 157 -6.41 13.45 -12.30
N VAL A 158 -7.27 12.98 -13.21
CA VAL A 158 -6.90 11.94 -14.19
C VAL A 158 -5.87 12.48 -15.18
N THR A 159 -6.02 13.73 -15.64
CA THR A 159 -5.02 14.37 -16.52
C THR A 159 -3.67 14.48 -15.82
N ARG A 160 -3.64 14.98 -14.57
CA ARG A 160 -2.43 15.08 -13.75
C ARG A 160 -1.81 13.71 -13.45
N PHE A 161 -2.62 12.66 -13.30
CA PHE A 161 -2.14 11.28 -13.17
C PHE A 161 -1.48 10.75 -14.45
N LEU A 162 -2.03 11.06 -15.63
CA LEU A 162 -1.38 10.80 -16.91
C LEU A 162 -0.08 11.62 -17.05
N MET A 163 -0.08 12.89 -16.65
CA MET A 163 1.07 13.79 -16.74
C MET A 163 2.28 13.29 -15.91
N MET A 164 2.06 12.61 -14.79
CA MET A 164 3.14 11.99 -13.99
C MET A 164 3.75 10.72 -14.62
N SER A 165 3.14 10.16 -15.66
CA SER A 165 3.59 8.90 -16.27
C SER A 165 4.68 9.10 -17.34
N VAL A 166 5.46 8.05 -17.60
CA VAL A 166 6.60 8.04 -18.55
C VAL A 166 6.19 8.46 -19.96
N ASP A 167 5.16 7.82 -20.51
CA ASP A 167 4.69 7.98 -21.89
C ASP A 167 3.39 8.81 -21.98
N LYS A 168 2.98 9.47 -20.88
CA LYS A 168 1.70 10.20 -20.75
C LYS A 168 0.45 9.34 -21.06
N ARG A 169 0.58 8.01 -20.93
CA ARG A 169 -0.46 7.01 -21.20
C ARG A 169 -0.52 5.96 -20.11
N ILE A 170 -1.74 5.52 -19.76
CA ILE A 170 -2.01 4.50 -18.74
C ILE A 170 -3.14 3.59 -19.24
N ALA A 171 -3.05 2.27 -18.99
CA ALA A 171 -4.10 1.32 -19.37
C ALA A 171 -5.44 1.65 -18.68
N LEU A 172 -6.54 1.69 -19.45
CA LEU A 172 -7.86 2.16 -19.00
C LEU A 172 -8.39 1.33 -17.82
N ASP A 173 -8.23 0.01 -17.86
CA ASP A 173 -8.57 -0.91 -16.78
C ASP A 173 -7.90 -0.52 -15.45
N LYS A 174 -6.60 -0.17 -15.49
CA LYS A 174 -5.84 0.21 -14.29
C LYS A 174 -6.42 1.46 -13.64
N ILE A 175 -6.77 2.50 -14.42
CA ILE A 175 -7.41 3.72 -13.89
C ILE A 175 -8.78 3.36 -13.28
N SER A 176 -9.57 2.52 -13.96
CA SER A 176 -10.91 2.13 -13.49
C SER A 176 -10.92 1.42 -12.12
N HIS A 177 -9.81 0.79 -11.70
CA HIS A 177 -9.71 0.22 -10.36
C HIS A 177 -9.70 1.28 -9.25
N PHE A 178 -9.26 2.51 -9.54
CA PHE A 178 -9.28 3.64 -8.60
C PHE A 178 -10.58 4.47 -8.67
N ARG A 179 -11.60 4.03 -9.43
CA ARG A 179 -12.88 4.74 -9.62
C ARG A 179 -13.45 5.32 -8.31
N ARG A 180 -13.50 4.49 -7.25
CA ARG A 180 -14.06 4.85 -5.92
C ARG A 180 -13.12 5.67 -5.02
N ASP A 181 -11.82 5.70 -5.32
CA ASP A 181 -10.81 6.47 -4.57
C ASP A 181 -10.61 7.88 -5.20
N PHE A 182 -10.77 8.03 -6.52
CA PHE A 182 -10.76 9.33 -7.23
C PHE A 182 -12.14 9.99 -7.39
N GLY A 183 -13.26 9.25 -7.22
CA GLY A 183 -14.61 9.79 -7.41
C GLY A 183 -15.09 9.81 -8.87
N LEU A 184 -14.64 8.86 -9.69
CA LEU A 184 -15.00 8.76 -11.11
C LEU A 184 -16.38 8.09 -11.32
N PRO A 185 -17.13 8.47 -12.37
CA PRO A 185 -18.44 7.90 -12.70
C PRO A 185 -18.36 6.42 -13.11
N VAL A 186 -19.51 5.74 -13.18
CA VAL A 186 -19.59 4.28 -13.45
C VAL A 186 -19.27 3.96 -14.91
N ASP A 187 -19.79 4.79 -15.81
CA ASP A 187 -19.59 4.88 -17.26
C ASP A 187 -18.20 5.42 -17.68
N PHE A 188 -17.26 5.60 -16.74
CA PHE A 188 -15.89 6.10 -17.00
C PHE A 188 -15.22 5.47 -18.23
N ARG A 189 -15.49 4.19 -18.51
CA ARG A 189 -14.91 3.44 -19.64
C ARG A 189 -15.54 3.74 -21.01
N THR A 190 -16.74 4.30 -21.04
CA THR A 190 -17.64 4.31 -22.21
C THR A 190 -18.12 5.69 -22.62
N GLU A 191 -18.37 6.60 -21.67
CA GLU A 191 -18.96 7.92 -21.95
C GLU A 191 -18.06 9.05 -21.46
N TRP A 192 -17.80 9.14 -20.15
CA TRP A 192 -17.02 10.25 -19.55
C TRP A 192 -15.65 10.51 -20.21
N VAL A 193 -14.89 9.47 -20.58
CA VAL A 193 -13.60 9.64 -21.29
C VAL A 193 -13.75 10.37 -22.62
N HIS A 194 -14.89 10.26 -23.29
CA HIS A 194 -15.19 10.95 -24.55
C HIS A 194 -15.78 12.36 -24.35
N MET A 195 -16.13 12.77 -23.13
CA MET A 195 -16.59 14.13 -22.81
C MET A 195 -15.43 15.14 -22.71
N TYR A 196 -14.19 14.67 -22.51
CA TYR A 196 -13.00 15.51 -22.35
C TYR A 196 -11.95 15.26 -23.46
N PRO A 197 -12.29 15.37 -24.76
CA PRO A 197 -11.38 15.05 -25.87
C PRO A 197 -10.14 15.96 -25.95
N GLN A 198 -10.21 17.17 -25.38
CA GLN A 198 -9.08 18.08 -25.22
C GLN A 198 -8.04 17.61 -24.17
N ASN A 199 -8.43 16.70 -23.27
CA ASN A 199 -7.54 16.15 -22.25
C ASN A 199 -7.16 14.69 -22.52
N PHE A 200 -8.08 13.91 -23.10
CA PHE A 200 -7.94 12.46 -23.23
C PHE A 200 -8.09 11.96 -24.66
N LYS A 201 -7.21 11.03 -25.02
CA LYS A 201 -7.20 10.30 -26.29
C LYS A 201 -7.21 8.81 -25.99
N LEU A 202 -8.21 8.09 -26.50
CA LEU A 202 -8.34 6.65 -26.28
C LEU A 202 -7.60 5.88 -27.38
N VAL A 203 -6.53 5.18 -27.01
CA VAL A 203 -5.66 4.42 -27.93
C VAL A 203 -5.83 2.92 -27.67
N LYS A 204 -5.76 2.11 -28.74
CA LYS A 204 -5.74 0.64 -28.66
C LYS A 204 -4.39 0.13 -29.16
N ASN A 205 -3.76 -0.75 -28.38
CA ASN A 205 -2.59 -1.52 -28.85
C ASN A 205 -3.05 -2.65 -29.79
N GLY A 206 -2.12 -3.26 -30.53
CA GLY A 206 -2.41 -4.40 -31.44
C GLY A 206 -3.03 -5.62 -30.75
N GLU A 207 -2.87 -5.76 -29.44
CA GLU A 207 -3.49 -6.79 -28.58
C GLU A 207 -4.95 -6.46 -28.20
N GLY A 208 -5.51 -5.35 -28.68
CA GLY A 208 -6.85 -4.85 -28.30
C GLY A 208 -6.89 -4.06 -26.98
N ASN A 209 -5.86 -4.18 -26.14
CA ASN A 209 -5.70 -3.47 -24.87
C ASN A 209 -5.87 -1.95 -25.02
N GLN A 210 -6.77 -1.36 -24.20
CA GLN A 210 -7.11 0.07 -24.24
C GLN A 210 -6.26 0.90 -23.27
N TYR A 211 -5.75 2.03 -23.77
CA TYR A 211 -4.95 3.00 -23.04
C TYR A 211 -5.59 4.39 -23.14
N LEU A 212 -5.61 5.10 -22.01
CA LEU A 212 -5.90 6.52 -21.95
C LEU A 212 -4.57 7.27 -22.12
N GLU A 213 -4.47 8.09 -23.16
CA GLU A 213 -3.31 8.91 -23.50
C GLU A 213 -3.67 10.39 -23.31
N LEU A 214 -2.70 11.19 -22.85
CA LEU A 214 -2.83 12.64 -22.72
C LEU A 214 -2.95 13.29 -24.10
N ALA A 215 -4.01 14.08 -24.34
CA ALA A 215 -4.21 14.76 -25.62
C ALA A 215 -3.38 16.05 -25.74
N ASP A 216 -3.35 16.88 -24.68
CA ASP A 216 -2.58 18.12 -24.60
C ASP A 216 -1.94 18.30 -23.21
N TRP A 217 -0.81 19.01 -23.14
CA TRP A 217 -0.07 19.28 -21.90
C TRP A 217 -0.36 20.68 -21.37
N ASN A 218 -1.15 20.79 -20.30
CA ASN A 218 -1.42 22.05 -19.63
C ASN A 218 -0.34 22.35 -18.54
N PRO A 219 0.51 23.38 -18.69
CA PRO A 219 1.53 23.72 -17.69
C PRO A 219 0.94 24.11 -16.32
N ALA A 220 -0.25 24.71 -16.29
CA ALA A 220 -0.92 25.12 -15.04
C ALA A 220 -1.26 23.93 -14.12
N TRP A 221 -1.32 22.72 -14.68
CA TRP A 221 -1.60 21.47 -13.95
C TRP A 221 -0.32 20.70 -13.57
N ALA A 222 0.86 21.16 -13.99
CA ALA A 222 2.16 20.57 -13.69
C ALA A 222 2.76 21.02 -12.34
N ILE A 223 1.94 21.61 -11.45
CA ILE A 223 2.30 22.10 -10.12
C ILE A 223 1.72 21.14 -9.08
N THR A 224 2.55 20.60 -8.18
CA THR A 224 2.09 19.66 -7.14
C THR A 224 1.21 20.30 -6.09
N GLU A 225 0.38 19.50 -5.42
CA GLU A 225 -0.40 19.94 -4.26
C GLU A 225 0.51 20.39 -3.10
N LEU A 226 1.74 19.87 -3.01
CA LEU A 226 2.74 20.36 -2.07
C LEU A 226 3.27 21.77 -2.45
N GLU A 227 3.56 22.01 -3.72
CA GLU A 227 3.96 23.34 -4.22
C GLU A 227 2.86 24.38 -4.00
N LYS A 228 1.61 24.07 -4.38
CA LYS A 228 0.44 24.95 -4.14
C LYS A 228 0.33 25.33 -2.65
N LYS A 229 0.40 24.35 -1.75
CA LYS A 229 0.34 24.58 -0.28
C LYS A 229 1.50 25.42 0.27
N VAL A 230 2.73 25.21 -0.20
CA VAL A 230 3.91 25.93 0.31
C VAL A 230 4.02 27.34 -0.25
N MET A 231 3.65 27.54 -1.53
CA MET A 231 3.76 28.84 -2.20
C MET A 231 2.51 29.72 -2.03
N GLY A 232 1.41 29.17 -1.51
CA GLY A 232 0.11 29.87 -1.40
C GLY A 232 -0.57 30.14 -2.74
N ILE A 233 -0.16 29.43 -3.80
CA ILE A 233 -0.58 29.69 -5.18
C ILE A 233 -1.92 29.00 -5.44
N ASN A 234 -2.98 29.81 -5.44
CA ASN A 234 -4.35 29.43 -5.84
C ASN A 234 -4.64 29.74 -7.33
N GLY A 235 -3.62 29.96 -8.16
CA GLY A 235 -3.78 30.45 -9.54
C GLY A 235 -2.73 29.91 -10.51
N VAL A 236 -2.89 30.22 -11.79
CA VAL A 236 -1.98 29.80 -12.86
C VAL A 236 -0.63 30.50 -12.72
N THR A 237 0.46 29.73 -12.73
CA THR A 237 1.81 30.24 -12.96
C THR A 237 2.52 29.31 -13.95
N ASP A 238 3.16 29.86 -14.97
CA ASP A 238 3.89 29.08 -15.99
C ASP A 238 5.25 28.61 -15.43
N GLN A 239 5.20 27.70 -14.47
CA GLN A 239 6.37 27.05 -13.90
C GLN A 239 6.72 25.79 -14.70
N THR A 240 7.93 25.77 -15.28
CA THR A 240 8.45 24.56 -15.91
C THR A 240 8.73 23.51 -14.82
N PRO A 241 8.11 22.31 -14.86
CA PRO A 241 8.33 21.29 -13.84
C PRO A 241 9.80 20.84 -13.87
N GLY A 242 10.49 21.00 -12.74
CA GLY A 242 11.94 20.88 -12.68
C GLY A 242 12.45 20.27 -11.37
N LEU A 243 13.59 20.79 -10.89
CA LEU A 243 14.22 20.33 -9.65
C LEU A 243 13.64 21.08 -8.44
N LEU A 244 12.92 20.35 -7.59
CA LEU A 244 12.28 20.88 -6.38
C LEU A 244 13.13 20.60 -5.14
N SER A 245 13.02 21.45 -4.13
CA SER A 245 13.69 21.25 -2.82
C SER A 245 12.73 21.43 -1.64
N LEU A 246 11.45 21.14 -1.83
CA LEU A 246 10.44 21.30 -0.78
C LEU A 246 10.56 20.22 0.32
N PRO A 247 10.29 20.59 1.58
CA PRO A 247 10.09 19.66 2.67
C PRO A 247 8.64 19.13 2.67
N PHE A 248 8.47 17.85 2.98
CA PHE A 248 7.14 17.28 3.23
C PHE A 248 6.69 17.57 4.66
N PRO A 249 5.43 17.94 4.93
CA PRO A 249 4.88 17.98 6.28
C PRO A 249 5.07 16.64 7.03
N LEU A 250 5.34 16.71 8.34
CA LEU A 250 5.62 15.54 9.18
C LEU A 250 4.66 15.46 10.37
N LYS A 251 3.91 14.36 10.45
CA LYS A 251 3.10 13.98 11.61
C LYS A 251 3.43 12.53 11.98
N PHE A 252 4.23 12.35 13.02
CA PHE A 252 4.65 11.03 13.51
C PHE A 252 3.61 10.40 14.45
N PRO A 253 3.54 9.06 14.55
CA PRO A 253 2.75 8.39 15.58
C PRO A 253 3.22 8.81 16.99
N PRO A 254 2.32 9.04 17.97
CA PRO A 254 2.69 9.54 19.30
C PRO A 254 3.70 8.63 20.01
N ASN A 255 3.56 7.30 19.86
CA ASN A 255 4.45 6.32 20.48
C ASN A 255 5.77 6.09 19.72
N TYR A 256 6.05 6.84 18.65
CA TYR A 256 7.22 6.61 17.78
C TYR A 256 8.52 7.23 18.34
N LYS A 257 8.97 6.75 19.51
CA LYS A 257 10.22 7.14 20.21
C LYS A 257 11.52 6.95 19.37
N LYS A 258 11.44 6.56 18.10
CA LYS A 258 12.58 6.40 17.16
C LYS A 258 12.91 7.67 16.37
N VAL A 259 12.09 8.73 16.40
CA VAL A 259 12.42 10.03 15.75
C VAL A 259 13.79 10.53 16.22
N TYR A 260 14.02 10.58 17.54
CA TYR A 260 15.27 11.06 18.14
C TYR A 260 16.53 10.31 17.66
N ARG A 261 16.43 9.01 17.36
CA ARG A 261 17.55 8.21 16.81
C ARG A 261 17.79 8.40 15.31
N HIS A 262 16.89 9.07 14.60
CA HIS A 262 16.93 9.21 13.14
C HIS A 262 16.75 10.66 12.64
N GLY A 263 16.70 11.66 13.55
CA GLY A 263 16.43 13.07 13.24
C GLY A 263 17.24 13.62 12.07
N GLY A 264 18.58 13.60 12.13
CA GLY A 264 19.44 14.08 11.04
C GLY A 264 19.27 13.35 9.70
N LYS A 265 18.79 12.09 9.71
CA LYS A 265 18.47 11.35 8.47
C LYS A 265 17.13 11.79 7.87
N ILE A 266 16.18 12.21 8.71
CA ILE A 266 14.92 12.83 8.31
C ILE A 266 15.20 14.24 7.77
N GLU A 267 16.00 15.03 8.49
CA GLU A 267 16.39 16.39 8.10
C GLU A 267 17.14 16.42 6.76
N HIS A 268 18.14 15.56 6.56
CA HIS A 268 18.83 15.45 5.27
C HIS A 268 17.87 15.04 4.14
N PHE A 269 16.89 14.16 4.40
CA PHE A 269 15.87 13.81 3.42
C PHE A 269 14.98 15.02 3.06
N GLN A 270 14.61 15.86 4.04
CA GLN A 270 13.86 17.08 3.76
C GLN A 270 14.68 18.08 2.94
N LYS A 271 15.94 18.34 3.32
CA LYS A 271 16.85 19.28 2.64
C LYS A 271 17.33 18.83 1.24
N ARG A 272 17.14 17.55 0.85
CA ARG A 272 17.57 17.01 -0.44
C ARG A 272 16.64 17.48 -1.58
N SER A 273 17.22 17.91 -2.70
CA SER A 273 16.47 18.19 -3.93
C SER A 273 15.94 16.92 -4.61
N TYR A 274 14.91 17.03 -5.42
CA TYR A 274 14.30 15.93 -6.17
C TYR A 274 13.60 16.44 -7.43
N LEU A 275 13.54 15.61 -8.46
CA LEU A 275 12.82 15.95 -9.68
C LEU A 275 11.30 15.93 -9.42
N SER A 276 10.58 16.95 -9.93
CA SER A 276 9.12 17.05 -9.86
C SER A 276 8.42 15.77 -10.35
N PRO A 277 7.28 15.35 -9.77
CA PRO A 277 6.46 14.26 -10.30
C PRO A 277 6.12 14.40 -11.79
N TYR A 278 5.97 15.63 -12.29
CA TYR A 278 5.57 15.93 -13.67
C TYR A 278 6.71 15.93 -14.70
N ALA A 279 7.95 16.14 -14.24
CA ALA A 279 9.12 16.18 -15.11
C ALA A 279 9.61 14.76 -15.49
N ASP A 280 10.33 14.65 -16.61
CA ASP A 280 10.69 13.34 -17.17
C ASP A 280 11.73 12.59 -16.32
N ALA A 281 11.32 11.44 -15.80
CA ALA A 281 12.08 10.61 -14.89
C ALA A 281 12.93 9.52 -15.59
N ARG A 282 12.90 9.41 -16.93
CA ARG A 282 13.65 8.38 -17.69
C ARG A 282 15.15 8.34 -17.35
N GLY A 283 15.76 9.49 -17.08
CA GLY A 283 17.18 9.60 -16.72
C GLY A 283 17.54 9.28 -15.26
N LEU A 284 16.57 9.05 -14.37
CA LEU A 284 16.86 8.85 -12.93
C LEU A 284 17.38 7.44 -12.64
N ARG A 285 18.65 7.35 -12.20
CA ARG A 285 19.26 6.09 -11.76
C ARG A 285 18.45 5.46 -10.63
N ALA A 286 17.88 4.28 -10.90
CA ALA A 286 17.10 3.51 -9.93
C ALA A 286 17.93 3.21 -8.68
N GLY A 287 17.30 3.35 -7.50
CA GLY A 287 17.97 3.15 -6.21
C GLY A 287 18.82 4.33 -5.72
N SER A 288 18.93 5.41 -6.49
CA SER A 288 19.49 6.68 -5.99
C SER A 288 18.58 7.32 -4.94
N LEU A 289 19.14 8.20 -4.10
CA LEU A 289 18.39 8.88 -3.03
C LEU A 289 17.43 9.94 -3.56
N GLU A 290 17.68 10.50 -4.76
CA GLU A 290 16.71 11.36 -5.48
C GLU A 290 15.56 10.56 -6.09
N PHE A 291 15.82 9.38 -6.66
CA PHE A 291 14.78 8.46 -7.12
C PHE A 291 13.86 8.02 -5.96
N ASP A 292 14.45 7.72 -4.78
CA ASP A 292 13.72 7.46 -3.54
C ASP A 292 12.88 8.69 -3.09
N LYS A 293 13.37 9.93 -3.27
CA LYS A 293 12.61 11.16 -2.90
C LYS A 293 11.52 11.53 -3.94
N ARG A 294 11.76 11.41 -5.25
CA ARG A 294 10.71 11.56 -6.28
C ARG A 294 9.60 10.53 -6.06
N ALA A 295 9.94 9.29 -5.69
CA ALA A 295 8.93 8.28 -5.38
C ALA A 295 8.06 8.64 -4.16
N VAL A 296 8.62 9.34 -3.16
CA VAL A 296 7.81 9.93 -2.07
C VAL A 296 6.95 11.08 -2.59
N ALA A 297 7.46 11.95 -3.46
CA ALA A 297 6.69 13.05 -4.05
C ALA A 297 5.50 12.56 -4.90
N VAL A 298 5.72 11.61 -5.81
CA VAL A 298 4.67 10.98 -6.64
C VAL A 298 3.60 10.32 -5.76
N MET A 299 3.98 9.72 -4.62
CA MET A 299 3.01 9.13 -3.68
C MET A 299 2.23 10.16 -2.88
N HIS A 300 2.85 11.28 -2.51
CA HIS A 300 2.18 12.41 -1.85
C HIS A 300 1.14 13.04 -2.78
N GLU A 301 1.54 13.26 -4.04
CA GLU A 301 0.67 13.79 -5.10
C GLU A 301 -0.48 12.85 -5.44
N LEU A 302 -0.20 11.57 -5.70
CA LEU A 302 -1.22 10.56 -6.01
C LEU A 302 -2.22 10.36 -4.86
N LEU A 303 -1.76 10.36 -3.61
CA LEU A 303 -2.66 10.34 -2.46
C LEU A 303 -3.47 11.65 -2.37
N SER A 304 -2.90 12.80 -2.73
CA SER A 304 -3.60 14.08 -2.70
C SER A 304 -4.77 14.16 -3.68
N PHE A 305 -4.77 13.39 -4.78
CA PHE A 305 -5.94 13.27 -5.68
C PHE A 305 -7.04 12.35 -5.14
N THR A 306 -6.73 11.45 -4.19
CA THR A 306 -7.75 10.57 -3.62
C THR A 306 -8.66 11.34 -2.67
N VAL A 307 -9.97 11.09 -2.76
CA VAL A 307 -11.01 11.81 -2.01
C VAL A 307 -10.81 11.72 -0.49
N GLU A 308 -10.24 10.62 0.00
CA GLU A 308 -9.95 10.38 1.42
C GLU A 308 -8.46 10.59 1.78
N LYS A 309 -7.62 11.06 0.85
CA LYS A 309 -6.14 11.13 1.02
C LYS A 309 -5.54 9.78 1.45
N ARG A 310 -6.12 8.69 0.93
CA ARG A 310 -5.91 7.26 1.28
C ARG A 310 -6.05 6.39 0.04
N LEU A 311 -5.16 5.42 -0.15
CA LEU A 311 -5.16 4.47 -1.28
C LEU A 311 -4.94 3.02 -0.82
N ILE A 312 -5.54 2.04 -1.52
CA ILE A 312 -5.31 0.61 -1.30
C ILE A 312 -4.14 0.14 -2.18
N THR A 313 -3.06 -0.37 -1.57
CA THR A 313 -1.75 -0.43 -2.26
C THR A 313 -1.24 -1.83 -2.62
N THR A 314 -1.93 -2.89 -2.20
CA THR A 314 -1.41 -4.27 -2.33
C THR A 314 -1.40 -4.74 -3.79
N ASP A 315 -2.47 -4.46 -4.52
CA ASP A 315 -2.70 -5.00 -5.87
C ASP A 315 -2.51 -3.90 -6.91
N HIS A 316 -3.29 -2.82 -6.84
CA HIS A 316 -3.35 -1.83 -7.93
C HIS A 316 -2.06 -1.00 -8.04
N LEU A 317 -1.58 -0.39 -6.94
CA LEU A 317 -0.44 0.53 -6.96
C LEU A 317 0.88 -0.13 -7.44
N THR A 318 1.10 -1.40 -7.11
CA THR A 318 2.29 -2.15 -7.56
C THR A 318 2.30 -2.35 -9.07
N HIS A 319 1.14 -2.44 -9.71
CA HIS A 319 1.01 -2.52 -11.18
C HIS A 319 1.27 -1.20 -11.93
N PHE A 320 1.38 -0.04 -11.25
CA PHE A 320 1.79 1.24 -11.87
C PHE A 320 3.30 1.52 -11.76
N ARG A 321 4.10 0.55 -11.27
CA ARG A 321 5.52 0.76 -10.98
C ARG A 321 6.33 1.20 -12.20
N ARG A 322 5.98 0.69 -13.39
CA ARG A 322 6.66 1.01 -14.64
C ARG A 322 6.25 2.40 -15.14
N GLU A 323 4.96 2.67 -15.13
CA GLU A 323 4.32 3.90 -15.60
C GLU A 323 4.76 5.14 -14.81
N LEU A 324 4.91 5.03 -13.49
CA LEU A 324 5.24 6.16 -12.59
C LEU A 324 6.74 6.27 -12.24
N VAL A 325 7.59 5.35 -12.71
CA VAL A 325 9.03 5.24 -12.38
C VAL A 325 9.27 5.08 -10.86
N MET A 326 8.79 3.96 -10.31
CA MET A 326 8.76 3.73 -8.85
C MET A 326 9.67 2.59 -8.36
N PRO A 327 10.19 2.62 -7.11
CA PRO A 327 11.03 1.55 -6.55
C PRO A 327 10.31 0.20 -6.42
N GLN A 328 11.01 -0.90 -6.71
CA GLN A 328 10.50 -2.27 -6.54
C GLN A 328 10.02 -2.55 -5.11
N LYS A 329 10.71 -1.97 -4.12
CA LYS A 329 10.45 -2.18 -2.69
C LYS A 329 9.62 -1.01 -2.10
N LEU A 330 8.64 -0.49 -2.85
CA LEU A 330 7.83 0.69 -2.51
C LEU A 330 7.22 0.64 -1.10
N MET A 331 6.64 -0.48 -0.67
CA MET A 331 6.09 -0.61 0.70
C MET A 331 7.18 -0.45 1.79
N ARG A 332 8.43 -0.81 1.50
CA ARG A 332 9.59 -0.58 2.39
C ARG A 332 9.99 0.90 2.44
N LEU A 333 9.82 1.64 1.34
CA LEU A 333 10.01 3.09 1.28
C LEU A 333 8.90 3.82 2.04
N LEU A 334 7.62 3.49 1.81
CA LEU A 334 6.49 4.10 2.54
C LEU A 334 6.63 3.87 4.05
N LEU A 335 6.95 2.65 4.48
CA LEU A 335 7.24 2.36 5.88
C LEU A 335 8.50 3.07 6.43
N LYS A 336 9.51 3.39 5.60
CA LYS A 336 10.70 4.16 6.01
C LYS A 336 10.31 5.62 6.32
N HIS A 337 9.40 6.21 5.55
CA HIS A 337 8.93 7.59 5.70
C HIS A 337 7.63 7.72 6.51
N CYS A 338 7.56 7.04 7.66
CA CYS A 338 6.37 6.93 8.51
C CYS A 338 5.97 8.21 9.29
N GLY A 339 6.51 9.37 8.91
CA GLY A 339 6.01 10.69 9.31
C GLY A 339 5.20 11.39 8.21
N ILE A 340 5.29 10.91 6.96
CA ILE A 340 4.55 11.41 5.78
C ILE A 340 3.42 10.43 5.42
N PHE A 341 3.70 9.13 5.53
CA PHE A 341 2.73 8.07 5.20
C PHE A 341 2.49 7.14 6.39
N TYR A 342 1.24 6.81 6.65
CA TYR A 342 0.89 5.69 7.51
C TYR A 342 0.47 4.49 6.66
N VAL A 343 0.97 3.30 7.01
CA VAL A 343 0.64 2.04 6.32
C VAL A 343 -0.18 1.18 7.28
N SER A 344 -1.50 1.12 7.04
CA SER A 344 -2.44 0.29 7.77
C SER A 344 -2.43 -1.14 7.20
N GLU A 345 -2.24 -2.12 8.08
CA GLU A 345 -2.27 -3.54 7.76
C GLU A 345 -3.58 -4.21 8.18
N ARG A 346 -4.59 -3.40 8.54
CA ARG A 346 -5.88 -3.87 9.00
C ARG A 346 -6.67 -4.46 7.82
N GLY A 347 -6.49 -5.73 7.54
CA GLY A 347 -7.31 -6.52 6.59
C GLY A 347 -6.47 -7.33 5.60
N LYS A 348 -7.12 -7.81 4.53
CA LYS A 348 -6.46 -8.59 3.46
C LYS A 348 -5.52 -7.76 2.56
N ARG A 349 -5.70 -6.43 2.53
CA ARG A 349 -4.91 -5.50 1.73
C ARG A 349 -4.40 -4.36 2.60
N PHE A 350 -3.14 -3.97 2.39
CA PHE A 350 -2.55 -2.75 2.93
C PHE A 350 -3.27 -1.50 2.40
N SER A 351 -3.50 -0.54 3.27
CA SER A 351 -3.99 0.81 2.92
C SER A 351 -2.97 1.85 3.38
N VAL A 352 -2.68 2.82 2.52
CA VAL A 352 -1.71 3.89 2.80
C VAL A 352 -2.44 5.22 2.89
N PHE A 353 -2.12 5.98 3.93
CA PHE A 353 -2.73 7.25 4.31
C PHE A 353 -1.67 8.35 4.28
N LEU A 354 -2.04 9.55 3.82
CA LEU A 354 -1.23 10.75 3.94
C LEU A 354 -1.42 11.36 5.35
N THR A 355 -0.37 11.39 6.18
CA THR A 355 -0.49 11.70 7.62
C THR A 355 -0.85 13.16 7.91
N GLU A 356 -0.44 14.10 7.06
CA GLU A 356 -0.73 15.53 7.23
C GLU A 356 -2.22 15.86 7.16
N ALA A 357 -2.99 15.08 6.39
CA ALA A 357 -4.38 15.35 6.05
C ALA A 357 -5.37 14.95 7.14
N TYR A 358 -4.93 14.20 8.15
CA TYR A 358 -5.79 13.64 9.19
C TYR A 358 -5.60 14.31 10.56
N GLU A 359 -6.71 14.49 11.28
CA GLU A 359 -6.79 14.90 12.68
C GLU A 359 -7.47 13.79 13.48
N GLY A 360 -6.71 13.07 14.31
CA GLY A 360 -7.16 11.81 14.90
C GLY A 360 -7.66 10.84 13.82
N SER A 361 -8.93 10.44 13.90
CA SER A 361 -9.56 9.46 12.98
C SER A 361 -10.22 10.09 11.75
N GLU A 362 -10.15 11.41 11.59
CA GLU A 362 -10.95 12.14 10.60
C GLU A 362 -10.09 13.00 9.68
N LEU A 363 -10.61 13.26 8.49
CA LEU A 363 -9.95 14.10 7.49
C LEU A 363 -10.17 15.58 7.84
N LYS A 364 -9.11 16.40 7.74
CA LYS A 364 -9.18 17.85 8.03
C LYS A 364 -10.01 18.60 6.98
N GLU A 365 -9.63 18.41 5.71
CA GLU A 365 -10.24 19.07 4.55
C GLU A 365 -11.33 18.16 3.98
N LYS A 366 -12.54 18.21 4.54
CA LYS A 366 -13.67 17.37 4.11
C LYS A 366 -14.37 17.97 2.90
N GLY A 367 -14.10 17.44 1.70
CA GLY A 367 -14.88 17.76 0.49
C GLY A 367 -16.30 17.19 0.54
N PRO A 368 -17.23 17.64 -0.31
CA PRO A 368 -18.64 17.20 -0.30
C PRO A 368 -18.81 15.68 -0.32
N TRP A 369 -18.02 14.97 -1.12
CA TRP A 369 -18.02 13.50 -1.20
C TRP A 369 -17.60 12.80 0.10
N VAL A 370 -16.73 13.43 0.91
CA VAL A 370 -16.34 12.94 2.24
C VAL A 370 -17.49 13.12 3.22
N LEU A 371 -18.13 14.28 3.20
CA LEU A 371 -19.30 14.59 4.05
C LEU A 371 -20.47 13.66 3.73
N TRP A 372 -20.73 13.37 2.45
CA TRP A 372 -21.71 12.39 2.01
C TRP A 372 -21.36 10.96 2.48
N LYS A 373 -20.10 10.53 2.35
CA LYS A 373 -19.64 9.23 2.91
C LYS A 373 -19.85 9.15 4.43
N GLU A 374 -19.61 10.24 5.16
CA GLU A 374 -19.86 10.32 6.61
C GLU A 374 -21.37 10.29 6.94
N LYS A 375 -22.21 10.97 6.14
CA LYS A 375 -23.68 10.90 6.21
C LYS A 375 -24.18 9.47 6.03
N VAL A 376 -23.77 8.77 4.96
CA VAL A 376 -24.08 7.33 4.74
C VAL A 376 -23.60 6.49 5.93
N GLN A 377 -22.36 6.70 6.40
CA GLN A 377 -21.79 5.94 7.52
C GLN A 377 -22.58 6.13 8.83
N SER A 378 -23.06 7.35 9.11
CA SER A 378 -23.86 7.67 10.30
C SER A 378 -25.21 6.94 10.36
N LEU A 379 -25.72 6.51 9.22
CA LEU A 379 -26.98 5.76 9.08
C LEU A 379 -26.78 4.24 9.21
N THR A 380 -25.52 3.78 9.22
CA THR A 380 -25.18 2.39 9.56
C THR A 380 -25.20 2.19 11.08
N GLY A 381 -25.85 1.14 11.56
CA GLY A 381 -25.86 0.77 12.99
C GLY A 381 -24.53 0.13 13.46
N TYR A 382 -23.49 0.21 12.64
CA TYR A 382 -22.19 -0.41 12.88
C TYR A 382 -21.33 0.41 13.87
N ARG A 383 -21.69 0.37 15.16
CA ARG A 383 -20.74 0.70 16.22
C ARG A 383 -19.57 -0.29 16.14
N GLY A 384 -18.39 0.21 15.74
CA GLY A 384 -17.20 -0.63 15.59
C GLY A 384 -16.85 -1.34 16.88
N LYS A 385 -16.62 -2.66 16.84
CA LYS A 385 -16.14 -3.40 18.02
C LYS A 385 -14.83 -2.77 18.49
N LYS A 386 -14.81 -2.17 19.69
CA LYS A 386 -13.59 -1.95 20.46
C LYS A 386 -12.98 -3.31 20.78
N LYS A 387 -12.20 -3.89 19.86
CA LYS A 387 -11.15 -4.84 20.27
C LYS A 387 -10.29 -4.07 21.28
N ARG A 388 -10.04 -4.63 22.48
CA ARG A 388 -9.02 -4.07 23.36
C ARG A 388 -7.72 -3.99 22.55
N PHE A 389 -7.12 -2.82 22.49
CA PHE A 389 -5.80 -2.64 21.90
C PHE A 389 -4.82 -2.91 23.01
N GLU A 390 -4.01 -3.96 22.88
CA GLU A 390 -2.93 -4.26 23.82
C GLU A 390 -1.87 -3.15 23.73
N CYS A 391 -2.05 -2.14 24.59
CA CYS A 391 -1.02 -1.17 24.87
C CYS A 391 -0.01 -1.84 25.80
N PHE A 392 1.03 -2.44 25.22
CA PHE A 392 2.20 -2.92 25.97
C PHE A 392 2.95 -1.71 26.54
N SER A 393 2.54 -1.31 27.74
CA SER A 393 3.16 -0.28 28.57
C SER A 393 3.25 -0.82 29.99
N ASP A 394 4.48 -1.12 30.38
CA ASP A 394 4.99 -1.55 31.69
C ASP A 394 4.36 -2.81 32.33
N ALA A 395 5.24 -3.77 32.61
CA ALA A 395 5.02 -4.78 33.62
C ALA A 395 5.46 -4.19 34.97
N SER A 396 4.61 -4.31 35.98
CA SER A 396 4.93 -4.02 37.37
C SER A 396 4.13 -4.97 38.25
N ASP A 397 4.82 -5.92 38.87
CA ASP A 397 4.21 -6.93 39.73
C ASP A 397 3.71 -6.30 41.05
N MET A 398 2.45 -6.58 41.43
CA MET A 398 1.98 -6.75 42.82
C MET A 398 0.74 -7.67 42.79
N GLU A 399 0.54 -8.45 43.84
CA GLU A 399 -0.57 -9.41 44.02
C GLU A 399 -1.64 -8.86 45.00
N GLU A 400 -2.68 -9.68 45.29
CA GLU A 400 -3.71 -9.49 46.36
C GLU A 400 -4.77 -8.36 46.11
N ASP A 401 -6.07 -8.50 46.44
CA ASP A 401 -6.91 -9.66 46.83
C ASP A 401 -8.43 -9.38 46.53
N ASP A 402 -9.33 -10.31 46.89
CA ASP A 402 -10.80 -10.41 46.70
C ASP A 402 -11.69 -9.15 46.93
N GLY A 403 -12.93 -9.15 46.37
CA GLY A 403 -13.91 -8.07 46.62
C GLY A 403 -15.19 -7.98 45.77
N LEU A 404 -15.87 -9.08 45.44
CA LEU A 404 -17.31 -9.24 45.04
C LEU A 404 -18.17 -8.04 44.51
N VAL A 405 -18.84 -8.24 43.35
CA VAL A 405 -20.32 -8.26 43.15
C VAL A 405 -20.70 -8.14 41.64
N GLU A 406 -21.79 -8.81 41.24
CA GLU A 406 -22.20 -9.10 39.86
C GLU A 406 -23.02 -8.00 39.14
N SER A 407 -23.02 -8.05 37.79
CA SER A 407 -24.26 -7.90 37.01
C SER A 407 -24.09 -8.41 35.58
N ASP A 408 -24.90 -9.39 35.20
CA ASP A 408 -24.76 -10.12 33.93
C ASP A 408 -25.22 -9.35 32.69
N SER A 409 -24.56 -9.64 31.58
CA SER A 409 -25.20 -9.68 30.27
C SER A 409 -24.42 -10.60 29.33
N GLU A 410 -24.89 -11.85 29.22
CA GLU A 410 -24.25 -12.89 28.40
C GLU A 410 -24.18 -12.49 26.92
N ILE A 411 -22.96 -12.49 26.35
CA ILE A 411 -22.74 -12.53 24.90
C ILE A 411 -21.62 -13.51 24.63
N GLU A 412 -21.96 -14.68 24.08
CA GLU A 412 -21.06 -15.80 23.82
C GLU A 412 -19.75 -15.37 23.14
N SER A 413 -18.64 -15.46 23.88
CA SER A 413 -17.30 -15.18 23.37
C SER A 413 -16.67 -16.44 22.80
N ILE A 414 -17.16 -16.92 21.65
CA ILE A 414 -16.49 -17.98 20.90
C ILE A 414 -15.14 -17.44 20.38
N SER A 415 -14.08 -17.82 21.09
CA SER A 415 -12.71 -17.78 20.59
C SER A 415 -12.58 -18.70 19.38
N LEU A 416 -11.82 -18.27 18.39
CA LEU A 416 -11.32 -19.15 17.33
C LEU A 416 -9.83 -18.88 17.18
N GLU A 417 -9.07 -19.96 17.28
CA GLU A 417 -7.63 -19.98 17.15
C GLU A 417 -7.22 -19.84 15.68
N LEU A 418 -5.94 -19.54 15.43
CA LEU A 418 -5.41 -19.36 14.09
C LEU A 418 -4.80 -20.69 13.61
N GLU A 419 -5.63 -21.57 13.09
CA GLU A 419 -5.15 -22.74 12.33
C GLU A 419 -4.63 -22.30 10.96
N GLU A 420 -3.39 -22.68 10.64
CA GLU A 420 -2.75 -22.43 9.34
C GLU A 420 -3.06 -23.61 8.39
N GLU A 421 -4.19 -23.54 7.65
CA GLU A 421 -4.46 -24.52 6.59
C GLU A 421 -3.60 -24.26 5.34
N GLU A 422 -2.52 -25.05 5.19
CA GLU A 422 -1.83 -25.20 3.91
C GLU A 422 -2.78 -25.80 2.86
N SER A 423 -3.12 -25.02 1.84
CA SER A 423 -3.93 -25.47 0.71
C SER A 423 -3.09 -25.58 -0.57
N ALA A 424 -2.21 -26.58 -0.59
CA ALA A 424 -1.45 -26.95 -1.78
C ALA A 424 -2.39 -27.38 -2.91
N SER A 425 -2.48 -26.56 -3.96
CA SER A 425 -3.12 -26.90 -5.23
C SER A 425 -2.23 -26.36 -6.35
N GLY A 426 -1.60 -27.28 -7.09
CA GLY A 426 -0.70 -26.92 -8.18
C GLY A 426 -1.46 -26.68 -9.48
N LEU A 427 -1.07 -25.63 -10.19
CA LEU A 427 -1.18 -25.54 -11.64
C LEU A 427 0.15 -25.03 -12.16
N GLU A 428 0.79 -25.81 -13.03
CA GLU A 428 1.88 -25.34 -13.86
C GLU A 428 1.31 -24.47 -14.98
N ASP A 429 1.86 -23.28 -15.17
CA ASP A 429 2.02 -22.71 -16.52
C ASP A 429 3.31 -21.89 -16.54
N GLY A 430 4.06 -21.98 -17.64
CA GLY A 430 5.48 -21.64 -17.69
C GLY A 430 5.76 -20.32 -18.40
N LEU A 431 6.28 -19.32 -17.67
CA LEU A 431 6.97 -18.17 -18.26
C LEU A 431 8.32 -17.96 -17.56
N SER A 432 9.38 -17.84 -18.37
CA SER A 432 10.77 -17.89 -17.94
C SER A 432 11.20 -16.72 -17.05
N THR A 433 11.76 -17.02 -15.89
CA THR A 433 12.52 -16.08 -15.06
C THR A 433 13.92 -15.88 -15.64
N ASP A 434 14.13 -14.75 -16.33
CA ASP A 434 15.45 -14.31 -16.78
C ASP A 434 16.15 -13.58 -15.62
N ASP A 435 16.64 -14.36 -14.64
CA ASP A 435 17.29 -13.85 -13.42
C ASP A 435 18.73 -13.38 -13.68
N ALA A 436 18.85 -12.19 -14.27
CA ALA A 436 20.10 -11.46 -14.38
C ALA A 436 20.53 -10.90 -13.00
N GLU A 437 21.20 -11.73 -12.20
CA GLU A 437 21.91 -11.28 -11.01
C GLU A 437 22.97 -10.22 -11.39
N MET A 438 22.92 -9.04 -10.75
CA MET A 438 24.03 -8.08 -10.80
C MET A 438 24.74 -8.04 -9.46
N GLU A 439 26.01 -8.39 -9.48
CA GLU A 439 26.88 -8.46 -8.32
C GLU A 439 27.02 -7.10 -7.62
N ILE A 440 27.00 -7.09 -6.28
CA ILE A 440 27.29 -5.88 -5.50
C ILE A 440 28.79 -5.83 -5.20
N GLY A 441 29.55 -5.52 -6.25
CA GLY A 441 30.96 -5.13 -6.15
C GLY A 441 31.12 -3.66 -5.73
N GLU A 442 32.18 -3.40 -4.96
CA GLU A 442 32.92 -2.13 -4.92
C GLU A 442 32.17 -0.80 -4.74
N VAL A 443 31.79 -0.50 -3.49
CA VAL A 443 31.94 0.88 -2.95
C VAL A 443 32.49 0.81 -1.52
N ARG A 444 33.82 0.76 -1.37
CA ARG A 444 34.48 0.89 -0.05
C ARG A 444 35.83 1.63 -0.07
N SER A 445 35.98 2.58 -0.98
CA SER A 445 37.16 3.45 -1.14
C SER A 445 36.73 4.87 -1.51
N ALA A 446 36.16 5.60 -0.53
CA ALA A 446 35.73 7.01 -0.70
C ALA A 446 36.06 7.89 0.52
N TYR A 447 36.96 7.43 1.39
CA TYR A 447 37.49 8.17 2.54
C TYR A 447 38.97 7.86 2.74
N LYS A 448 39.79 8.40 1.83
CA LYS A 448 41.11 8.93 2.14
C LYS A 448 41.13 10.32 1.53
N GLU A 449 41.42 11.32 2.36
CA GLU A 449 41.68 12.68 1.94
C GLU A 449 43.20 12.84 1.87
N ASP A 450 43.72 13.46 0.81
CA ASP A 450 45.15 13.70 0.65
C ASP A 450 45.54 15.06 1.28
N VAL A 451 45.96 15.03 2.56
CA VAL A 451 46.91 15.98 3.19
C VAL A 451 47.76 15.20 4.21
#